data_AF-A0A9D6EN21-F1
#
_entry.id   AF-A0A9D6EN21-F1
#
_cell.length_a   1.000
_cell.length_b   1.000
_cell.length_c   1.000
_cell.angle_alpha   90.00
_cell.angle_beta   90.00
_cell.angle_gamma   90.00
#
_symmetry.space_group_name_H-M   'P 1'
#
loop_
_entity.id
_entity.type
_entity.pdbx_description
1 polymer ?
#
loop_
_entity_poly.entity_id
_entity_poly.type
_entity_poly.pdbx_seq_one_letter_code
_entity_poly.pdbx_strand_id
1 'polypeptide(L)'
;MKAPRLLLAGVVVVVGVGHAAVGRAENLNNAGTVTAVAGPVTVAPSSASPQPLRFRDSLFWRDVVEARKDGIARVLLAGKTTVTVREL
;
A
#
# COMPACT_ATOMS: atom_id res chain seq x y z
N MET A 1 4.47 -65.02 37.23
CA MET A 1 5.31 -63.85 37.61
C MET A 1 6.32 -63.58 36.51
N LYS A 2 6.17 -62.48 35.75
CA LYS A 2 7.16 -61.86 34.84
C LYS A 2 6.74 -60.39 34.64
N ALA A 3 7.70 -59.49 34.78
CA ALA A 3 7.57 -58.05 35.09
C ALA A 3 7.12 -57.16 33.91
N PRO A 4 6.72 -55.88 34.17
CA PRO A 4 6.08 -55.00 33.19
C PRO A 4 7.13 -54.23 32.37
N ARG A 5 6.80 -53.88 31.14
CA ARG A 5 7.60 -52.97 30.32
C ARG A 5 6.80 -51.71 30.06
N LEU A 6 7.00 -50.72 30.93
CA LEU A 6 6.70 -49.33 30.62
C LEU A 6 7.60 -48.90 29.46
N LEU A 7 6.99 -48.39 28.40
CA LEU A 7 7.67 -47.51 27.45
C LEU A 7 6.76 -46.28 27.26
N LEU A 8 6.99 -45.27 28.10
CA LEU A 8 6.66 -43.90 27.77
C LEU A 8 7.59 -43.48 26.63
N ALA A 9 7.03 -43.19 25.46
CA ALA A 9 7.73 -42.43 24.42
C ALA A 9 6.90 -41.19 24.13
N GLY A 10 7.25 -40.10 24.82
CA GLY A 10 6.74 -38.77 24.50
C GLY A 10 7.49 -38.22 23.29
N VAL A 11 6.76 -37.58 22.37
CA VAL A 11 7.36 -36.75 21.33
C VAL A 11 6.49 -35.50 21.10
N VAL A 12 6.99 -34.41 21.68
CA VAL A 12 7.16 -33.05 21.15
C VAL A 12 6.04 -32.48 20.27
N VAL A 13 5.25 -31.59 20.86
CA VAL A 13 4.48 -30.58 20.14
C VAL A 13 5.44 -29.46 19.72
N VAL A 14 5.72 -29.35 18.41
CA VAL A 14 6.42 -28.19 17.85
C VAL A 14 5.39 -27.10 17.61
N VAL A 15 5.29 -26.16 18.56
CA VAL A 15 4.55 -24.90 18.32
C VAL A 15 5.47 -23.94 17.57
N GLY A 16 5.46 -24.02 16.25
CA GLY A 16 6.12 -23.04 15.40
C GLY A 16 5.27 -21.77 15.29
N VAL A 17 5.37 -20.85 16.25
CA VAL A 17 4.88 -19.47 16.05
C VAL A 17 5.95 -18.69 15.30
N GLY A 18 6.10 -18.97 14.01
CA GLY A 18 6.83 -18.10 13.10
C GLY A 18 5.92 -16.97 12.64
N HIS A 19 5.74 -15.92 13.45
CA HIS A 19 5.24 -14.66 12.91
C HIS A 19 6.38 -14.06 12.06
N ALA A 20 6.39 -14.38 10.78
CA ALA A 20 7.13 -13.59 9.80
C ALA A 20 6.53 -12.19 9.83
N ALA A 21 7.16 -11.27 10.56
CA ALA A 21 6.93 -9.86 10.39
C ALA A 21 7.39 -9.51 8.97
N VAL A 22 6.44 -9.54 8.03
CA VAL A 22 6.66 -9.02 6.68
C VAL A 22 6.87 -7.53 6.87
N GLY A 23 8.14 -7.11 6.93
CA GLY A 23 8.50 -5.71 6.86
C GLY A 23 7.87 -5.15 5.60
N ARG A 24 6.87 -4.27 5.76
CA ARG A 24 6.42 -3.46 4.64
C ARG A 24 7.61 -2.58 4.31
N ALA A 25 8.27 -2.85 3.19
CA ALA A 25 9.10 -1.85 2.56
C ALA A 25 8.17 -0.66 2.30
N GLU A 26 8.20 0.34 3.17
CA GLU A 26 7.68 1.66 2.86
C GLU A 26 8.45 2.06 1.62
N ASN A 27 7.77 2.04 0.47
CA ASN A 27 8.37 2.47 -0.76
C ASN A 27 8.76 3.93 -0.51
N LEU A 28 10.06 4.18 -0.28
CA LEU A 28 10.62 5.46 0.18
C LEU A 28 10.19 6.64 -0.71
N ASN A 29 9.63 6.34 -1.89
CA ASN A 29 9.21 7.30 -2.88
C ASN A 29 7.68 7.51 -2.96
N ASN A 30 6.86 6.85 -2.14
CA ASN A 30 5.42 7.11 -2.09
C ASN A 30 5.17 8.50 -1.48
N ALA A 31 4.60 9.39 -2.28
CA ALA A 31 4.22 10.73 -1.86
C ALA A 31 2.82 10.73 -1.22
N GLY A 32 1.91 9.89 -1.71
CA GLY A 32 0.58 9.77 -1.13
C GLY A 32 -0.37 8.84 -1.88
N THR A 33 -1.65 8.94 -1.54
CA THR A 33 -2.73 8.14 -2.13
C THR A 33 -3.89 9.03 -2.53
N VAL A 34 -4.47 8.79 -3.69
CA VAL A 34 -5.65 9.51 -4.17
C VAL A 34 -6.89 9.07 -3.37
N THR A 35 -7.57 10.02 -2.76
CA THR A 35 -8.78 9.81 -1.93
C THR A 35 -10.07 10.28 -2.59
N ALA A 36 -10.00 11.07 -3.67
CA ALA A 36 -11.14 11.35 -4.55
C ALA A 36 -10.66 11.79 -5.94
N VAL A 37 -11.44 11.47 -6.97
CA VAL A 37 -11.27 11.99 -8.34
C VAL A 37 -12.65 12.24 -8.92
N ALA A 38 -12.84 13.39 -9.58
CA ALA A 38 -14.01 13.68 -10.40
C ALA A 38 -13.58 14.44 -11.66
N GLY A 39 -14.23 14.18 -12.78
CA GLY A 39 -13.90 14.82 -14.06
C GLY A 39 -12.54 14.38 -14.64
N PRO A 40 -12.03 15.12 -15.64
CA PRO A 40 -10.80 14.80 -16.33
C PRO A 40 -9.57 15.19 -15.50
N VAL A 41 -8.93 14.18 -14.89
CA VAL A 41 -7.67 14.32 -14.17
C VAL A 41 -6.69 13.26 -14.67
N THR A 42 -5.43 13.65 -14.91
CA THR A 42 -4.36 12.77 -15.33
C THR A 42 -3.19 12.80 -14.35
N VAL A 43 -2.38 11.76 -14.39
CA VAL A 43 -1.07 11.69 -13.76
C VAL A 43 -0.02 11.33 -14.79
N ALA A 44 1.09 12.06 -14.81
CA ALA A 44 2.27 11.79 -15.61
C ALA A 44 3.39 11.28 -14.69
N PRO A 45 3.73 9.98 -14.75
CA PRO A 45 4.92 9.46 -14.09
C PRO A 45 6.19 10.01 -14.75
N SER A 46 7.30 10.06 -14.01
CA SER A 46 8.55 10.70 -14.49
C SER A 46 9.11 10.16 -15.81
N SER A 47 8.78 8.93 -16.18
CA SER A 47 9.32 8.24 -17.36
C SER A 47 8.22 7.55 -18.18
N ALA A 48 6.97 8.00 -18.06
CA ALA A 48 5.84 7.43 -18.77
C ALA A 48 4.92 8.53 -19.31
N SER A 49 4.11 8.16 -20.29
CA SER A 49 3.05 9.02 -20.82
C SER A 49 1.96 9.27 -19.77
N PRO A 50 1.29 10.44 -19.79
CA PRO A 50 0.19 10.70 -18.87
C PRO A 50 -0.95 9.68 -19.02
N GLN A 51 -1.51 9.26 -17.90
CA GLN A 51 -2.69 8.38 -17.84
C GLN A 51 -3.80 8.97 -16.96
N PRO A 52 -5.06 8.53 -17.12
CA PRO A 52 -6.16 8.94 -16.24
C PRO A 52 -5.86 8.58 -14.78
N LEU A 53 -6.05 9.55 -13.87
CA LEU A 53 -5.89 9.34 -12.44
C LEU A 53 -7.12 8.61 -11.87
N ARG A 54 -6.91 7.65 -10.97
CA ARG A 54 -7.97 6.86 -10.36
C ARG A 54 -7.94 6.96 -8.83
N PHE A 55 -9.10 6.67 -8.24
CA PHE A 55 -9.22 6.53 -6.79
C PHE A 55 -8.29 5.42 -6.29
N ARG A 56 -7.59 5.68 -5.17
CA ARG A 56 -6.59 4.82 -4.54
C ARG A 56 -5.29 4.62 -5.33
N ASP A 57 -5.08 5.35 -6.43
CA ASP A 57 -3.76 5.37 -7.04
C ASP A 57 -2.72 5.87 -6.03
N SER A 58 -1.56 5.22 -6.06
CA SER A 58 -0.38 5.70 -5.36
C SER A 58 0.27 6.78 -6.21
N LEU A 59 0.62 7.89 -5.57
CA LEU A 59 1.42 8.94 -6.18
C LEU A 59 2.83 8.89 -5.64
N PHE A 60 3.80 9.17 -6.50
CA PHE A 60 5.22 9.22 -6.20
C PHE A 60 5.74 10.65 -6.33
N TRP A 61 6.88 10.94 -5.70
CA TRP A 61 7.42 12.31 -5.60
C TRP A 61 7.62 13.06 -6.93
N ARG A 62 7.77 12.33 -8.04
CA ARG A 62 7.99 12.91 -9.37
C ARG A 62 6.77 12.84 -10.28
N ASP A 63 5.65 12.37 -9.76
CA ASP A 63 4.41 12.36 -10.51
C ASP A 63 3.87 13.78 -10.61
N VAL A 64 3.40 14.13 -11.80
CA VAL A 64 2.69 15.39 -12.04
C VAL A 64 1.21 15.08 -12.21
N VAL A 65 0.37 15.69 -11.37
CA VAL A 65 -1.09 15.56 -11.46
C VAL A 65 -1.66 16.81 -12.11
N GLU A 66 -2.42 16.61 -13.19
CA GLU A 66 -3.08 17.70 -13.93
C GLU A 66 -4.59 17.53 -13.89
N ALA A 67 -5.28 18.57 -13.44
CA ALA A 67 -6.74 18.67 -13.54
C ALA A 67 -7.11 19.58 -14.71
N ARG A 68 -7.97 19.10 -15.60
CA ARG A 68 -8.53 19.87 -16.71
C ARG A 68 -9.91 20.43 -16.33
N LYS A 69 -10.64 20.96 -17.31
CA LYS A 69 -11.98 21.51 -17.11
C LYS A 69 -12.90 20.58 -16.31
N ASP A 70 -13.48 21.11 -15.24
CA ASP A 70 -14.35 20.40 -14.29
C ASP A 70 -13.66 19.24 -13.55
N GLY A 71 -12.32 19.17 -13.62
CA GLY A 71 -11.48 18.16 -12.98
C GLY A 71 -11.14 18.54 -11.54
N ILE A 72 -11.26 17.57 -10.63
CA ILE A 72 -10.85 17.69 -9.23
C ILE A 72 -10.26 16.36 -8.74
N ALA A 73 -9.14 16.45 -8.01
CA ALA A 73 -8.58 15.33 -7.28
C ALA A 73 -8.29 15.72 -5.83
N ARG A 74 -8.40 14.74 -4.94
CA ARG A 74 -8.02 14.85 -3.54
C ARG A 74 -6.99 13.79 -3.22
N VAL A 75 -5.91 14.18 -2.58
CA VAL A 75 -4.76 13.32 -2.31
C VAL A 75 -4.43 13.38 -0.83
N LEU A 76 -4.30 12.22 -0.20
CA LEU A 76 -3.74 12.10 1.15
C LEU A 76 -2.23 11.89 1.05
N LEU A 77 -1.47 12.94 1.32
CA LEU A 77 -0.02 12.92 1.33
C LEU A 77 0.50 12.38 2.66
N ALA A 78 1.44 11.43 2.58
CA ALA A 78 2.08 10.77 3.72
C ALA A 78 1.13 10.29 4.84
N GLY A 79 -0.14 10.02 4.51
CA GLY A 79 -1.17 9.64 5.50
C GLY A 79 -1.60 10.76 6.46
N LYS A 80 -1.18 12.02 6.23
CA LYS A 80 -1.32 13.11 7.21
C LYS A 80 -2.11 14.30 6.70
N THR A 81 -1.85 14.72 5.46
CA THR A 81 -2.37 15.98 4.93
C THR A 81 -3.13 15.72 3.66
N THR A 82 -4.29 16.34 3.54
CA THR A 82 -5.09 16.26 2.31
C THR A 82 -4.86 17.48 1.44
N VAL A 83 -4.50 17.27 0.18
CA VAL A 83 -4.34 18.31 -0.85
C VAL A 83 -5.42 18.15 -1.90
N THR A 84 -5.97 19.27 -2.38
CA THR A 84 -6.92 19.29 -3.50
C THR A 84 -6.23 19.88 -4.73
N VAL A 85 -6.33 19.19 -5.85
CA VAL A 85 -5.88 19.64 -7.18
C VAL A 85 -7.12 19.96 -7.99
N ARG A 86 -7.21 21.17 -8.54
CA ARG A 86 -8.31 21.64 -9.38
C ARG A 86 -7.75 22.59 -10.43
N GLU A 87 -8.41 22.70 -11.57
CA GLU A 87 -8.14 23.79 -12.51
C GLU A 87 -8.31 25.17 -11.84
N LEU A 88 -7.55 26.15 -12.34
CA LEU A 88 -7.67 27.57 -11.98
C LEU A 88 -8.61 28.28 -12.96
#